data_AF-A0A534I2H9-F1
#
_entry.id   AF-A0A534I2H9-F1
#
_cell.length_a   1.000
_cell.length_b   1.000
_cell.length_c   1.000
_cell.angle_alpha   90.00
_cell.angle_beta   90.00
_cell.angle_gamma   90.00
#
_symmetry.space_group_name_H-M   'P 1'
#
loop_
_entity.id
_entity.type
_entity.pdbx_description
1 polymer ?
#
loop_
_entity_poly.entity_id
_entity_poly.type
_entity_poly.pdbx_seq_one_letter_code
_entity_poly.pdbx_strand_id
1 'polypeptide(L)'
;MNRSLVQWFVFLIVVGVFAAYIASRTLPAGTHYMRVFQIVGATAFIAYSLALCELSIWYRRSWSLTLKGWLDGLIYALLTAGTFGWLWPR
;
A
#
# COMPACT_ATOMS: atom_id res chain seq x y z
N MET A 1 -9.20 3.85 21.41
CA MET A 1 -9.31 4.11 19.96
C MET A 1 -8.27 5.10 19.43
N ASN A 2 -8.05 6.27 20.07
CA ASN A 2 -7.13 7.29 19.55
C ASN A 2 -5.70 6.79 19.27
N ARG A 3 -5.10 5.99 20.16
CA ARG A 3 -3.73 5.48 19.98
C ARG A 3 -3.59 4.59 18.73
N SER A 4 -4.54 3.69 18.50
CA SER A 4 -4.50 2.77 17.35
C SER A 4 -4.69 3.50 16.02
N LEU A 5 -5.52 4.54 15.97
CA LEU A 5 -5.67 5.38 14.78
C LEU A 5 -4.40 6.18 14.47
N VAL A 6 -3.73 6.71 15.50
CA VAL A 6 -2.44 7.40 15.33
C VAL A 6 -1.36 6.42 14.82
N GLN A 7 -1.28 5.22 15.39
CA GLN A 7 -0.35 4.18 14.91
C GLN A 7 -0.64 3.81 13.45
N TRP A 8 -1.91 3.66 13.10
CA TRP A 8 -2.32 3.39 11.72
C TRP A 8 -1.94 4.52 10.77
N PHE A 9 -2.19 5.78 11.16
CA PHE A 9 -1.82 6.94 10.36
C PHE A 9 -0.31 7.03 10.12
N VAL A 10 0.50 6.82 11.16
CA VAL A 10 1.97 6.77 11.03
C VAL A 10 2.39 5.64 10.09
N PHE A 11 1.76 4.48 10.20
CA PHE A 11 2.03 3.36 9.30
C PHE A 11 1.71 3.69 7.83
N LEU A 12 0.59 4.37 7.56
CA LEU A 12 0.26 4.85 6.21
C LEU A 12 1.32 5.81 5.65
N ILE A 13 1.85 6.72 6.48
CA ILE A 13 2.95 7.62 6.08
C ILE A 13 4.20 6.81 5.72
N VAL A 14 4.58 5.84 6.56
CA VAL A 14 5.76 5.00 6.32
C VAL A 14 5.63 4.27 4.99
N VAL A 15 4.49 3.63 4.73
CA VAL A 15 4.23 2.95 3.45
C VAL A 15 4.27 3.94 2.29
N GLY A 16 3.66 5.12 2.44
CA GLY A 16 3.69 6.19 1.43
C GLY A 16 5.11 6.65 1.10
N VAL A 17 6.00 6.78 2.08
CA VAL A 17 7.41 7.14 1.87
C VAL A 17 8.14 6.07 1.07
N PHE A 18 7.97 4.79 1.40
CA PHE A 18 8.59 3.71 0.64
C PHE A 18 8.04 3.62 -0.79
N ALA A 19 6.73 3.80 -0.96
CA ALA A 19 6.11 3.84 -2.28
C ALA A 19 6.64 5.02 -3.12
N ALA A 20 6.79 6.21 -2.52
CA ALA A 20 7.39 7.39 -3.15
C ALA A 20 8.84 7.13 -3.55
N TYR A 21 9.63 6.54 -2.66
CA TYR A 21 11.02 6.19 -2.94
C TYR A 21 11.12 5.25 -4.15
N ILE A 22 10.37 4.15 -4.15
CA ILE A 22 10.36 3.18 -5.24
C ILE A 22 9.89 3.84 -6.55
N ALA A 23 8.80 4.61 -6.52
CA ALA A 23 8.29 5.30 -7.70
C ALA A 23 9.32 6.31 -8.25
N SER A 24 9.96 7.11 -7.39
CA SER A 24 10.95 8.11 -7.80
C SER A 24 12.19 7.52 -8.47
N ARG A 25 12.51 6.26 -8.16
CA ARG A 25 13.65 5.55 -8.74
C ARG A 25 13.31 4.76 -10.00
N THR A 26 12.02 4.57 -10.27
CA THR A 26 11.56 3.70 -11.37
C THR A 26 10.84 4.46 -12.46
N LEU A 27 10.32 5.66 -12.19
CA LEU A 27 9.47 6.42 -13.09
C LEU A 27 10.01 7.86 -13.28
N PRO A 28 10.21 8.32 -14.52
CA PRO A 28 10.54 9.73 -14.78
C PRO A 28 9.33 10.66 -14.57
N ALA A 29 9.60 11.97 -14.47
CA ALA A 29 8.56 12.99 -14.59
C ALA A 29 7.85 12.87 -15.96
N GLY A 30 6.56 13.20 -16.00
CA GLY A 30 5.72 13.04 -17.20
C GLY A 30 5.22 11.60 -17.44
N THR A 31 5.54 10.65 -16.55
CA THR A 31 5.04 9.27 -16.66
C THR A 31 3.51 9.24 -16.63
N HIS A 32 2.91 8.49 -17.55
CA HIS A 32 1.46 8.35 -17.65
C HIS A 32 0.85 7.75 -16.38
N TYR A 33 -0.29 8.29 -15.94
CA TYR A 33 -1.02 7.94 -14.71
C TYR A 33 -1.05 6.43 -14.44
N MET A 34 -1.46 5.63 -15.44
CA MET A 34 -1.66 4.19 -15.25
C MET A 34 -0.36 3.45 -14.91
N ARG A 35 0.80 3.95 -15.39
CA ARG A 35 2.08 3.35 -15.07
C ARG A 35 2.53 3.66 -13.65
N VAL A 36 2.28 4.88 -13.18
CA VAL A 36 2.46 5.27 -11.77
C VAL A 36 1.56 4.43 -10.88
N PHE A 37 0.29 4.32 -11.27
CA PHE A 37 -0.72 3.55 -10.55
C PHE A 37 -0.30 2.09 -10.35
N GLN A 38 0.20 1.44 -11.40
CA GLN A 38 0.68 0.06 -11.33
C GLN A 38 1.82 -0.13 -10.33
N ILE A 39 2.87 0.69 -10.41
CA ILE A 39 4.07 0.53 -9.58
C ILE A 39 3.77 0.89 -8.13
N VAL A 40 3.12 2.02 -7.88
CA VAL A 40 2.78 2.47 -6.52
C VAL A 40 1.75 1.52 -5.91
N GLY A 41 0.73 1.10 -6.67
CA GLY A 41 -0.31 0.19 -6.20
C GLY A 41 0.23 -1.18 -5.82
N ALA A 42 1.08 -1.78 -6.66
CA ALA A 42 1.72 -3.06 -6.32
C ALA A 42 2.59 -2.95 -5.07
N THR A 43 3.39 -1.88 -4.98
CA THR A 43 4.28 -1.62 -3.83
C THR A 43 3.48 -1.44 -2.54
N ALA A 44 2.44 -0.60 -2.55
CA ALA A 44 1.60 -0.36 -1.40
C ALA A 44 0.80 -1.61 -0.99
N PHE A 45 0.29 -2.37 -1.96
CA PHE A 45 -0.45 -3.61 -1.69
C PHE A 45 0.43 -4.65 -0.99
N ILE A 46 1.68 -4.79 -1.42
CA ILE A 46 2.65 -5.67 -0.75
C ILE A 46 2.79 -5.29 0.72
N ALA A 47 2.98 -3.99 1.00
CA ALA A 47 3.19 -3.48 2.35
C ALA A 47 1.95 -3.64 3.26
N TYR A 48 0.74 -3.45 2.72
CA TYR A 48 -0.50 -3.55 3.51
C TYR A 48 -0.96 -5.00 3.72
N SER A 49 -0.63 -5.92 2.80
CA SER A 49 -1.34 -7.20 2.72
C SER A 49 -0.47 -8.44 2.95
N LEU A 50 0.76 -8.52 2.42
CA LEU A 50 1.44 -9.82 2.33
C LEU A 50 1.90 -10.37 3.69
N ALA A 51 2.27 -9.51 4.64
CA ALA A 51 2.62 -9.95 5.99
C ALA A 51 1.43 -10.61 6.74
N LEU A 52 0.19 -10.40 6.30
CA LEU A 52 -0.98 -11.06 6.91
C LEU A 52 -1.01 -12.57 6.64
N CYS A 53 -0.39 -13.05 5.55
CA CYS A 53 -0.27 -14.48 5.27
C CYS A 53 0.56 -15.20 6.33
N GLU A 54 1.63 -14.56 6.81
CA GLU A 54 2.51 -15.13 7.83
C GLU A 54 1.72 -15.48 9.10
N LEU A 55 0.78 -14.61 9.49
CA LEU A 55 -0.14 -14.84 10.61
C LEU A 55 -1.02 -16.08 10.42
N SER A 56 -1.46 -16.36 9.20
CA SER A 56 -2.26 -17.57 8.91
C SER A 56 -1.40 -18.83 8.84
N ILE A 57 -0.21 -18.75 8.28
CA ILE A 57 0.69 -19.89 8.09
C ILE A 57 1.26 -20.36 9.43
N TRP A 58 1.87 -19.44 10.20
CA TRP A 58 2.61 -19.80 11.41
C TRP A 58 1.74 -19.74 12.66
N TYR A 59 0.89 -18.72 12.76
CA TYR A 59 0.11 -18.46 13.98
C TYR A 59 -1.32 -19.02 13.92
N ARG A 60 -1.65 -19.80 12.87
CA ARG A 60 -2.96 -20.43 12.65
C ARG A 60 -4.14 -19.43 12.69
N ARG A 61 -3.92 -18.16 12.35
CA ARG A 61 -4.99 -17.17 12.17
C ARG A 61 -5.91 -17.64 11.03
N SER A 62 -7.22 -17.52 11.22
CA SER A 62 -8.20 -17.87 10.18
C SER A 62 -7.91 -17.17 8.85
N TRP A 63 -7.85 -17.94 7.77
CA TRP A 63 -7.67 -17.43 6.40
C TRP A 63 -8.76 -16.42 6.00
N SER A 64 -9.98 -16.55 6.54
CA SER A 64 -11.05 -15.57 6.30
C SER A 64 -10.66 -14.17 6.79
N LEU A 65 -9.99 -14.06 7.95
CA LEU A 65 -9.51 -12.79 8.47
C LEU A 65 -8.35 -12.22 7.66
N THR A 66 -7.54 -13.08 7.06
CA THR A 66 -6.42 -12.68 6.19
C THR A 66 -6.94 -12.16 4.86
N LEU A 67 -7.90 -12.86 4.24
CA LEU A 67 -8.56 -12.42 3.01
C LEU A 67 -9.30 -11.10 3.19
N LYS A 68 -10.00 -10.91 4.31
CA LYS A 68 -10.63 -9.62 4.64
C LYS A 68 -9.60 -8.50 4.79
N GLY A 69 -8.47 -8.79 5.44
CA GLY A 69 -7.36 -7.85 5.54
C GLY A 69 -6.71 -7.53 4.20
N TRP A 70 -6.64 -8.49 3.27
CA TRP A 70 -6.18 -8.26 1.90
C TRP A 70 -7.13 -7.37 1.11
N LEU A 71 -8.44 -7.53 1.27
CA LEU A 71 -9.42 -6.64 0.65
C LEU A 71 -9.27 -5.21 1.15
N ASP A 72 -9.10 -5.02 2.46
CA ASP A 72 -8.83 -3.70 3.05
C ASP A 72 -7.50 -3.12 2.53
N GLY A 73 -6.41 -3.89 2.59
CA GLY A 73 -5.10 -3.50 2.07
C GLY A 73 -5.12 -3.18 0.57
N LEU A 74 -5.94 -3.88 -0.23
CA LEU A 74 -6.17 -3.57 -1.64
C LEU A 74 -6.82 -2.19 -1.81
N ILE A 75 -7.86 -1.88 -1.04
CA ILE A 75 -8.53 -0.58 -1.10
C ILE A 75 -7.53 0.54 -0.76
N TYR A 76 -6.78 0.39 0.33
CA TYR A 76 -5.75 1.38 0.71
C TYR A 76 -4.64 1.52 -0.35
N ALA A 77 -4.22 0.42 -0.97
CA ALA A 77 -3.21 0.45 -2.03
C ALA A 77 -3.72 1.18 -3.28
N LEU A 78 -4.96 0.93 -3.70
CA LEU A 78 -5.58 1.59 -4.86
C LEU A 78 -5.75 3.10 -4.61
N LEU A 79 -6.16 3.49 -3.40
CA LEU A 79 -6.24 4.90 -3.00
C LEU A 79 -4.85 5.56 -3.04
N THR A 80 -3.84 4.90 -2.46
CA THR A 80 -2.45 5.38 -2.49
C THR A 80 -1.97 5.56 -3.94
N ALA A 81 -2.15 4.54 -4.78
CA ALA A 81 -1.78 4.58 -6.19
C ALA A 81 -2.48 5.70 -6.97
N GLY A 82 -3.78 5.90 -6.72
CA GLY A 82 -4.55 6.97 -7.33
C GLY A 82 -4.03 8.36 -6.94
N THR A 83 -3.72 8.57 -5.66
CA THR A 83 -3.16 9.84 -5.17
C THR A 83 -1.80 10.13 -5.80
N PHE A 84 -0.90 9.14 -5.87
CA PHE A 84 0.41 9.33 -6.50
C PHE A 84 0.30 9.54 -8.01
N GLY A 85 -0.55 8.78 -8.70
CA GLY A 85 -0.77 8.96 -10.14
C GLY A 85 -1.36 10.34 -10.45
N TRP A 86 -2.27 10.85 -9.61
CA TRP A 86 -2.87 12.17 -9.80
C TRP A 86 -1.89 13.31 -9.56
N LEU A 87 -1.05 13.19 -8.53
CA LEU A 87 -0.07 14.22 -8.14
C LEU A 87 1.31 13.99 -8.76
N TRP A 88 1.43 13.08 -9.73
CA TRP A 88 2.71 12.81 -10.38
C TRP A 88 3.23 14.05 -11.12
N PRO A 89 4.54 14.38 -11.01
CA PRO A 89 5.12 15.49 -11.77
C PRO A 89 4.89 15.31 -13.26
N ARG A 90 4.41 16.37 -13.93
CA ARG A 90 4.22 16.39 -15.39
C ARG A 90 5.47 16.84 -16.11
#